data_AF-A0A2W1ARJ6-F1
#
_entry.id   AF-A0A2W1ARJ6-F1
#
_cell.length_a   1.000
_cell.length_b   1.000
_cell.length_c   1.000
_cell.angle_alpha   90.00
_cell.angle_beta   90.00
_cell.angle_gamma   90.00
#
_symmetry.space_group_name_H-M   'P 1'
#
loop_
_entity.id
_entity.type
_entity.pdbx_description
1 polymer ?
#
loop_
_entity_poly.entity_id
_entity_poly.type
_entity_poly.pdbx_seq_one_letter_code
_entity_poly.pdbx_strand_id
1 'polypeptide(L)' 'MYRFFGFTEELDIDKQGRVQLPQDYRNYAHLSTDAVVVGMLDHLEIWSPDGWRELVEGLEPEDSKEEGGEEEEPP' A
#
# COMPACT_ATOMS: atom_id res chain seq x y z
N MET A 1 29.37 5.21 -0.57
CA MET A 1 28.94 5.20 -1.99
C MET A 1 27.53 4.62 -2.02
N TYR A 2 26.51 5.48 -2.07
CA TYR A 2 25.11 5.04 -2.11
C TYR A 2 24.77 4.58 -3.54
N ARG A 3 24.34 3.33 -3.68
CA ARG A 3 23.99 2.69 -4.96
C ARG A 3 22.49 2.81 -5.16
N PHE A 4 22.05 3.81 -5.94
CA PHE A 4 20.62 4.07 -6.22
C PHE A 4 20.13 3.51 -7.58
N PHE A 5 20.94 2.71 -8.30
CA PHE A 5 20.60 2.16 -9.63
C PHE A 5 20.45 0.62 -9.65
N GLY A 6 20.26 -0.04 -8.50
CA GLY A 6 20.35 -1.51 -8.39
C GLY A 6 19.20 -2.25 -7.71
N PHE A 7 18.04 -1.61 -7.48
CA PHE A 7 16.90 -2.21 -6.76
C PHE A 7 15.80 -2.73 -7.70
N THR A 8 16.19 -3.21 -8.88
CA THR A 8 15.26 -3.84 -9.82
C THR A 8 15.83 -5.21 -10.15
N GLU A 9 15.02 -6.24 -9.91
CA GLU A 9 15.34 -7.63 -10.18
C GLU A 9 14.18 -8.25 -10.95
N GLU A 10 14.50 -9.07 -11.94
CA GLU A 10 13.51 -9.86 -12.65
C GLU A 10 13.21 -11.13 -11.84
N LEU A 11 11.94 -11.34 -11.51
CA LEU A 11 11.48 -12.48 -10.71
C LEU A 11 10.55 -13.34 -11.54
N ASP A 12 10.79 -14.65 -11.51
CA ASP A 12 9.90 -15.62 -12.12
C ASP A 12 8.63 -15.84 -11.28
N ILE A 13 7.51 -16.03 -11.98
CA ILE A 13 6.24 -16.42 -11.38
C ILE A 13 6.17 -17.95 -11.39
N ASP A 14 5.92 -18.55 -10.23
CA ASP A 14 5.76 -20.00 -10.16
C ASP A 14 4.46 -20.48 -10.83
N LYS A 15 4.31 -21.78 -11.00
CA LYS A 15 3.13 -22.38 -11.66
C LYS A 15 1.80 -22.11 -10.94
N GLN A 16 1.83 -21.64 -9.69
CA GLN A 16 0.66 -21.30 -8.90
C GLN A 16 0.39 -19.79 -8.93
N GLY A 17 1.13 -19.01 -9.72
CA GLY A 17 0.95 -17.56 -9.84
C GLY A 17 1.60 -16.77 -8.70
N ARG A 18 2.57 -17.34 -7.96
CA ARG A 18 3.24 -16.67 -6.84
C ARG A 18 4.60 -16.12 -7.25
N VAL A 19 4.96 -14.98 -6.67
CA VAL A 19 6.29 -14.38 -6.78
C VAL A 19 7.02 -14.53 -5.45
N GLN A 20 8.28 -14.97 -5.49
CA GLN A 20 9.13 -14.96 -4.31
C GLN A 20 9.80 -13.60 -4.18
N LEU A 21 9.37 -12.78 -3.22
CA LEU A 21 9.99 -11.50 -2.94
C LEU A 21 11.30 -11.72 -2.15
N PRO A 22 12.48 -11.29 -2.63
CA PRO A 22 13.72 -11.37 -1.86
C PRO A 22 13.65 -10.62 -0.52
N GLN A 23 14.46 -11.07 0.45
CA GLN A 23 14.45 -10.52 1.81
C GLN A 23 14.79 -9.03 1.85
N ASP A 24 15.68 -8.56 0.98
CA ASP A 24 16.08 -7.15 0.94
C ASP A 24 14.91 -6.24 0.57
N TYR A 25 14.07 -6.66 -0.39
CA TYR A 25 12.86 -5.92 -0.76
C TYR A 25 11.78 -5.98 0.34
N ARG A 26 11.63 -7.12 1.03
CA ARG A 26 10.76 -7.20 2.21
C ARG A 26 11.19 -6.23 3.31
N ASN A 27 12.48 -6.19 3.61
CA ASN A 27 13.05 -5.29 4.62
C ASN A 27 12.87 -3.83 4.23
N TYR A 28 13.10 -3.50 2.96
CA TYR A 28 12.92 -2.16 2.43
C TYR A 28 11.48 -1.68 2.55
N ALA A 29 10.51 -2.54 2.18
CA ALA A 29 9.09 -2.21 2.25
C ALA A 29 8.47 -2.43 3.64
N HIS A 30 9.27 -2.76 4.65
CA HIS A 30 8.81 -3.09 6.01
C HIS A 30 7.70 -4.15 6.05
N LEU A 31 7.79 -5.14 5.15
CA LEU A 31 6.84 -6.23 5.04
C LEU A 31 7.13 -7.32 6.07
N SER A 32 6.10 -7.74 6.79
CA SER A 32 6.16 -8.84 7.75
C SER A 32 5.31 -10.02 7.25
N THR A 33 4.25 -10.36 7.98
CA THR A 33 3.31 -11.43 7.62
C THR A 33 2.26 -10.96 6.63
N ASP A 34 1.77 -9.73 6.83
CA ASP A 34 0.69 -9.15 6.05
C ASP A 34 1.20 -8.11 5.06
N ALA A 35 0.52 -8.00 3.93
CA ALA A 35 0.82 -7.05 2.87
C ALA A 35 -0.49 -6.58 2.22
N VAL A 36 -0.50 -5.34 1.75
CA VAL A 36 -1.57 -4.79 0.93
C VAL A 36 -1.07 -4.77 -0.51
N VAL A 37 -1.87 -5.29 -1.44
CA VAL A 37 -1.56 -5.26 -2.87
C VAL A 37 -2.54 -4.31 -3.55
N VAL A 38 -2.01 -3.32 -4.25
CA VAL A 38 -2.80 -2.29 -4.94
C VAL A 38 -2.56 -2.43 -6.43
N GLY A 39 -3.65 -2.53 -7.18
CA GLY A 39 -3.61 -2.57 -8.63
C GLY A 39 -3.55 -1.18 -9.22
N MET A 40 -2.52 -0.90 -10.00
CA MET A 40 -2.42 0.27 -10.87
C MET A 40 -2.70 -0.13 -12.32
N LEU A 41 -2.76 0.87 -13.21
CA LEU A 41 -3.08 0.64 -14.62
C LEU A 41 -2.04 -0.25 -15.33
N ASP A 42 -0.77 -0.07 -15.01
CA ASP A 42 0.38 -0.69 -15.69
C ASP A 42 1.27 -1.54 -14.77
N HIS A 43 1.02 -1.52 -13.45
CA HIS A 43 1.80 -2.29 -12.48
C HIS A 43 0.98 -2.59 -11.21
N LEU A 44 1.60 -3.35 -10.30
CA LEU A 44 1.08 -3.59 -8.96
C LEU A 44 2.02 -2.96 -7.94
N GLU A 45 1.47 -2.40 -6.89
CA GLU A 45 2.23 -1.92 -5.74
C GLU A 45 1.99 -2.85 -4.54
N ILE A 46 3.03 -3.06 -3.74
CA ILE A 46 2.98 -3.86 -2.52
C ILE A 46 3.37 -2.95 -1.37
N TRP A 47 2.48 -2.84 -0.40
CA TRP A 47 2.63 -1.98 0.77
C TRP A 47 2.55 -2.78 2.06
N SER A 48 3.22 -2.31 3.12
CA SER A 48 2.90 -2.76 4.47
C SER A 48 1.53 -2.20 4.87
N PRO A 49 0.74 -2.90 5.71
CA PRO A 49 -0.56 -2.39 6.15
C PRO A 49 -0.50 -1.01 6.80
N ASP A 50 0.55 -0.77 7.60
CA ASP A 50 0.75 0.51 8.28
C ASP A 50 1.12 1.63 7.30
N GLY A 51 2.04 1.36 6.37
CA GLY A 51 2.43 2.34 5.36
C GLY A 51 1.29 2.68 4.39
N TRP A 52 0.45 1.70 4.06
CA TRP A 52 -0.75 1.94 3.25
C TRP A 52 -1.75 2.83 3.99
N ARG A 53 -1.99 2.56 5.28
CA ARG A 53 -2.90 3.37 6.11
C ARG A 53 -2.43 4.82 6.19
N GLU A 54 -1.15 5.04 6.48
CA GLU A 54 -0.56 6.40 6.54
C GLU A 54 -0.71 7.14 5.22
N LEU A 55 -0.47 6.46 4.09
CA LEU A 55 -0.65 7.05 2.76
C LEU A 55 -2.11 7.44 2.51
N VAL A 56 -3.06 6.54 2.78
CA VAL A 56 -4.49 6.80 2.55
C VAL A 56 -5.00 7.93 3.45
N GLU A 57 -4.63 7.93 4.72
CA GLU A 57 -5.00 9.01 5.66
C GLU A 57 -4.45 10.37 5.21
N GLY A 58 -3.23 10.41 4.66
CA GLY A 58 -2.66 11.63 4.10
C GLY A 58 -3.25 12.07 2.75
N LEU A 59 -3.99 11.19 2.08
CA LEU A 59 -4.67 11.48 0.81
C LEU A 59 -6.16 11.85 0.99
N GLU A 60 -6.73 11.69 2.19
CA GLU A 60 -8.10 12.14 2.44
C GLU A 60 -8.17 13.67 2.23
N PRO A 61 -9.00 14.15 1.29
CA PRO A 61 -9.18 15.58 1.11
C PRO A 61 -9.79 16.17 2.39
N GLU A 62 -9.22 17.28 2.87
CA GLU A 62 -9.68 18.01 4.07
C GLU A 62 -11.19 18.39 4.02
N ASP A 63 -11.83 18.30 2.84
CA ASP A 63 -13.21 18.69 2.57
C ASP A 63 -14.27 17.60 2.88
N SER A 64 -13.92 16.39 3.34
CA SER A 64 -14.91 15.37 3.72
C SER A 64 -15.37 15.42 5.19
N LYS A 65 -15.10 16.51 5.92
CA LYS A 65 -15.57 16.73 7.30
C LYS A 65 -16.73 17.73 7.40
N GLU A 66 -17.77 17.62 6.57
CA GLU A 66 -19.08 18.28 6.73
C GLU A 66 -20.11 17.37 6.03
N GLU A 67 -21.28 16.97 6.52
CA GLU A 67 -22.10 17.24 7.71
C GLU A 67 -22.87 15.93 8.03
N GLY A 68 -22.86 15.49 9.29
CA GLY A 68 -23.85 14.55 9.82
C GLY A 68 -24.83 15.34 10.66
N GLY A 69 -25.85 15.89 10.02
CA GLY A 69 -26.85 16.78 10.59
C GLY A 69 -27.50 16.24 11.87
N GLU A 70 -27.79 17.18 12.77
CA GLU A 70 -28.68 17.01 13.91
C GLU A 70 -30.05 16.50 13.42
N GLU A 71 -30.34 15.21 13.63
CA GLU A 71 -31.72 14.74 13.64
C GLU A 71 -32.32 15.03 15.04
N GLU A 72 -32.72 16.28 15.28
CA GLU A 72 -33.86 16.55 16.16
C GLU A 72 -35.14 16.34 15.35
N GLU A 73 -35.84 15.22 15.54
CA GLU A 73 -37.27 15.16 15.22
C GLU A 73 -38.08 15.41 16.50
N PRO A 74 -38.76 16.57 16.62
CA PRO A 74 -39.97 16.68 17.43
C PRO A 74 -41.20 16.32 16.56
N PRO A 75 -42.37 15.99 17.14
CA PRO A 75 -42.80 16.22 18.53
C PRO A 75 -42.98 14.98 19.43
#